data_AF-F1YE59-F1
#
_entry.id   AF-F1YE59-F1
#
_cell.length_a   1.000
_cell.length_b   1.000
_cell.length_c   1.000
_cell.angle_alpha   90.00
_cell.angle_beta   90.00
_cell.angle_gamma   90.00
#
_symmetry.space_group_name_H-M   'P 1'
#
loop_
_entity.id
_entity.type
_entity.pdbx_description
1 polymer ?
#
loop_
_entity_poly.entity_id
_entity_poly.type
_entity_poly.pdbx_seq_one_letter_code
_entity_poly.pdbx_strand_id
1 'polypeptide(L)'
;MSVPAPFTSTATRDGSRIVVARHDDVTGGQPLITILTDDLGLLNFSRAPAEALGRLLLRTVADVVAVTVSISNSYPELGRHFARTEEADLPAPPDGIDLTAWAQDELIQLTGEGAEYANVRGVYEARITHAPVPFEHLVGLTAHGEG
;
A
#
# COMPACT_ATOMS: atom_id res chain seq x y z
N MET A 1 8.80 -20.86 35.70
CA MET A 1 8.78 -19.46 35.22
C MET A 1 7.37 -19.20 34.70
N SER A 2 6.67 -18.21 35.25
CA SER A 2 5.31 -17.87 34.82
C SER A 2 5.41 -16.92 33.64
N VAL A 3 4.85 -17.29 32.50
CA VAL A 3 4.69 -16.41 31.34
C VAL A 3 3.63 -15.35 31.71
N PRO A 4 3.88 -14.04 31.52
CA PRO A 4 2.88 -13.02 31.81
C PRO A 4 1.74 -13.11 30.79
N ALA A 5 0.51 -12.81 31.21
CA ALA A 5 -0.65 -12.90 30.32
C ALA A 5 -0.74 -11.66 29.42
N PRO A 6 -0.84 -11.85 28.09
CA PRO A 6 -1.67 -10.99 27.28
C PRO A 6 -2.76 -11.82 26.60
N PHE A 7 -4.00 -11.65 27.04
CA PHE A 7 -5.15 -12.19 26.33
C PHE A 7 -6.19 -11.09 26.23
N THR A 8 -6.09 -10.24 25.21
CA THR A 8 -7.27 -9.51 24.76
C THR A 8 -8.08 -10.49 23.91
N SER A 9 -9.03 -11.18 24.54
CA SER A 9 -10.03 -11.98 23.85
C SER A 9 -11.25 -11.10 23.63
N THR A 10 -11.51 -10.73 22.39
CA THR A 10 -12.76 -10.05 22.02
C THR A 10 -13.66 -11.10 21.38
N ALA A 11 -14.85 -11.32 21.95
CA ALA A 11 -15.88 -12.10 21.30
C ALA A 11 -16.41 -11.31 20.10
N THR A 12 -16.41 -11.92 18.92
CA THR A 12 -17.09 -11.35 17.74
C THR A 12 -18.58 -11.74 17.78
N ARG A 13 -19.37 -11.15 16.88
CA ARG A 13 -20.85 -11.18 16.94
C ARG A 13 -21.49 -12.57 16.78
N ASP A 14 -20.73 -13.62 16.46
CA ASP A 14 -21.23 -14.99 16.25
C ASP A 14 -20.49 -16.08 17.05
N GLY A 15 -19.73 -15.73 18.10
CA GLY A 15 -19.06 -16.69 18.98
C GLY A 15 -17.62 -17.04 18.61
N SER A 16 -17.11 -16.52 17.49
CA SER A 16 -15.68 -16.57 17.16
C SER A 16 -14.87 -15.76 18.18
N ARG A 17 -13.65 -16.22 18.49
CA ARG A 17 -12.73 -15.56 19.42
C ARG A 17 -11.41 -15.29 18.71
N ILE A 18 -10.99 -14.04 18.68
CA ILE A 18 -9.64 -13.66 18.24
C ILE A 18 -8.75 -13.65 19.49
N VAL A 19 -7.67 -14.41 19.47
CA VAL A 19 -6.64 -14.41 20.50
C VAL A 19 -5.36 -13.82 19.91
N VAL A 20 -4.95 -12.68 20.43
CA VAL A 20 -3.69 -12.00 20.03
C VAL A 20 -2.71 -12.10 21.19
N ALA A 21 -1.59 -12.80 20.97
CA ALA A 21 -0.46 -12.80 21.90
C ALA A 21 0.48 -11.63 21.58
N ARG A 22 1.16 -11.06 22.60
CA ARG A 22 2.16 -10.00 22.38
C ARG A 22 3.40 -10.58 21.72
N HIS A 23 4.05 -9.75 20.91
CA HIS A 23 5.24 -10.10 20.10
C HIS A 23 6.37 -10.75 20.91
N ASP A 24 6.59 -10.31 22.15
CA ASP A 24 7.72 -10.75 22.98
C ASP A 24 7.48 -12.09 23.71
N ASP A 25 6.23 -12.58 23.72
CA ASP A 25 5.85 -13.79 24.47
C ASP A 25 5.98 -15.09 23.62
N VAL A 26 6.40 -14.98 22.36
CA VAL A 26 6.38 -16.10 21.40
C VAL A 26 7.78 -16.64 21.16
N THR A 27 8.19 -17.62 21.97
CA THR A 27 9.44 -18.37 21.77
C THR A 27 9.26 -19.55 20.81
N GLY A 28 10.18 -19.70 19.84
CA GLY A 28 10.57 -21.00 19.29
C GLY A 28 9.51 -21.82 18.54
N GLY A 29 8.52 -21.18 17.89
CA GLY A 29 7.58 -21.86 16.99
C GLY A 29 6.09 -21.76 17.38
N GLN A 30 5.75 -20.99 18.41
CA GLN A 30 4.34 -20.70 18.71
C GLN A 30 3.73 -19.68 17.72
N PRO A 31 2.41 -19.77 17.44
CA PRO A 31 1.72 -18.80 16.59
C PRO A 31 1.64 -17.43 17.29
N LEU A 32 1.85 -16.34 16.53
CA LEU A 32 1.61 -14.97 17.01
C LEU A 32 0.11 -14.67 17.12
N ILE A 33 -0.67 -15.22 16.19
CA ILE A 33 -2.12 -15.05 16.12
C ILE A 33 -2.74 -16.44 15.98
N THR A 34 -3.74 -16.73 16.81
CA THR A 34 -4.61 -17.90 16.66
C THR A 34 -6.05 -17.44 16.56
N ILE A 35 -6.72 -17.84 15.48
CA ILE A 35 -8.15 -17.55 15.25
C ILE A 35 -8.91 -18.87 15.38
N LEU A 36 -9.91 -18.89 16.27
CA LEU A 36 -10.90 -19.97 16.34
C LEU A 36 -12.04 -19.65 15.36
N THR A 37 -12.21 -20.49 14.36
CA THR A 37 -13.28 -20.37 13.36
C THR A 37 -14.58 -20.99 13.88
N ASP A 38 -15.70 -20.71 13.20
CA ASP A 38 -17.03 -21.11 13.65
C ASP A 38 -17.27 -22.63 13.58
N ASP A 39 -16.50 -23.33 12.74
CA ASP A 39 -16.42 -24.79 12.69
C ASP A 39 -15.44 -25.39 13.71
N LEU A 40 -15.00 -24.58 14.69
CA LEU A 40 -14.01 -24.91 15.71
C LEU A 40 -12.61 -25.22 15.16
N GLY A 41 -12.33 -24.84 13.91
CA GLY A 41 -11.01 -24.87 13.32
C GLY A 41 -10.06 -23.84 13.96
N LEU A 42 -8.76 -24.13 13.92
CA LEU A 42 -7.71 -23.22 14.39
C LEU A 42 -6.88 -22.75 13.21
N LEU A 43 -6.89 -21.44 12.96
CA LEU A 43 -5.96 -20.78 12.05
C LEU A 43 -4.79 -20.23 12.87
N ASN A 44 -3.62 -20.80 12.67
CA ASN A 44 -2.40 -20.43 13.38
C ASN A 44 -1.47 -19.67 12.44
N PHE A 45 -1.14 -18.44 12.80
CA PHE A 45 -0.23 -17.59 12.04
C PHE A 45 1.10 -17.50 12.78
N SER A 46 2.15 -18.04 12.18
CA SER A 46 3.52 -17.73 12.60
C SER A 46 3.85 -16.28 12.21
N ARG A 47 5.07 -15.82 12.55
CA ARG A 47 5.47 -14.43 12.37
C ARG A 47 5.22 -13.87 10.97
N ALA A 48 5.78 -14.49 9.94
CA ALA A 48 5.67 -13.96 8.58
C ALA A 48 4.22 -13.94 8.05
N PRO A 49 3.41 -15.00 8.21
CA PRO A 49 1.98 -14.97 7.88
C PRO A 49 1.17 -13.92 8.67
N ALA A 50 1.47 -13.72 9.96
CA ALA A 50 0.79 -12.71 10.78
C ALA A 50 1.12 -11.29 10.31
N GLU A 51 2.39 -11.02 9.97
CA GLU A 51 2.80 -9.74 9.38
C GLU A 51 2.15 -9.53 8.00
N ALA A 52 2.06 -10.58 7.18
CA ALA A 52 1.38 -10.52 5.89
C ALA A 52 -0.12 -10.23 6.03
N LEU A 53 -0.78 -10.86 7.00
CA LEU A 53 -2.18 -10.56 7.33
C LEU A 53 -2.34 -9.13 7.82
N GLY A 54 -1.45 -8.64 8.71
CA GLY A 54 -1.46 -7.27 9.17
C GLY A 54 -1.32 -6.26 8.03
N ARG A 55 -0.40 -6.50 7.08
CA ARG A 55 -0.26 -5.67 5.86
C ARG A 55 -1.52 -5.72 5.00
N LEU A 56 -2.14 -6.88 4.84
CA LEU A 56 -3.38 -7.02 4.07
C LEU A 56 -4.51 -6.23 4.70
N LEU A 57 -4.72 -6.36 6.01
CA LEU A 57 -5.74 -5.61 6.74
C LEU A 57 -5.52 -4.10 6.66
N LEU A 58 -4.27 -3.64 6.75
CA LEU A 58 -3.93 -2.22 6.62
C LEU A 58 -4.25 -1.68 5.22
N ARG A 59 -4.07 -2.46 4.16
CA ARG A 59 -4.46 -2.07 2.81
C ARG A 59 -5.98 -1.98 2.66
N THR A 60 -6.71 -2.97 3.18
CA THR A 60 -8.18 -3.04 3.05
C THR A 60 -8.90 -1.87 3.71
N VAL A 61 -8.30 -1.22 4.72
CA VAL A 61 -8.91 -0.09 5.43
C VAL A 61 -8.35 1.28 5.02
N ALA A 62 -7.35 1.32 4.14
CA ALA A 62 -6.74 2.57 3.71
C ALA A 62 -7.52 3.12 2.51
N ASP A 63 -7.98 4.36 2.63
CA ASP A 63 -8.57 5.10 1.49
C ASP A 63 -7.50 5.83 0.67
N VAL A 64 -6.36 6.15 1.30
CA VAL A 64 -5.27 6.95 0.75
C VAL A 64 -3.92 6.32 1.11
N VAL A 65 -2.96 6.43 0.20
CA VAL A 65 -1.56 6.04 0.38
C VAL A 65 -0.64 7.22 0.08
N ALA A 66 0.18 7.59 1.07
CA ALA A 66 1.23 8.59 0.91
C ALA A 66 2.45 7.97 0.21
N VAL A 67 2.79 8.42 -0.98
CA VAL A 67 3.91 7.92 -1.80
C VAL A 67 4.88 9.03 -2.16
N THR A 68 6.10 8.66 -2.56
CA THR A 68 7.02 9.57 -3.24
C THR A 68 7.02 9.26 -4.73
N VAL A 69 6.84 10.29 -5.56
CA VAL A 69 6.73 10.17 -7.02
C VAL A 69 7.84 10.98 -7.68
N SER A 70 8.53 10.37 -8.64
CA SER A 70 9.42 11.06 -9.58
C SER A 70 8.64 11.43 -10.83
N ILE A 71 8.65 12.70 -11.20
CA ILE A 71 7.89 13.27 -12.31
C ILE A 71 8.86 13.88 -13.32
N SER A 72 8.62 13.62 -14.60
CA SER A 72 9.40 14.12 -15.73
C SER A 72 8.45 14.62 -16.82
N ASN A 73 8.55 15.91 -17.14
CA ASN A 73 7.79 16.56 -18.21
C ASN A 73 8.77 17.08 -19.26
N SER A 74 8.56 16.72 -20.52
CA SER A 74 9.37 17.19 -21.65
C SER A 74 8.49 17.89 -22.67
N TYR A 75 8.87 19.09 -23.09
CA TYR A 75 8.20 19.89 -24.12
C TYR A 75 9.19 20.13 -25.27
N PRO A 76 9.33 19.18 -26.21
CA PRO A 76 10.37 19.20 -27.23
C PRO A 76 10.31 20.43 -28.13
N GLU A 77 9.11 20.90 -28.47
CA GLU A 77 8.90 22.08 -29.32
C GLU A 77 9.47 23.36 -28.70
N LEU A 78 9.51 23.43 -27.37
CA LEU A 78 10.09 24.55 -26.63
C LEU A 78 11.53 24.27 -26.16
N GLY A 79 12.05 23.05 -26.38
CA GLY A 79 13.33 22.62 -25.84
C GLY A 79 13.39 22.66 -24.31
N ARG A 80 12.25 22.45 -23.64
CA ARG A 80 12.13 22.51 -22.17
C ARG A 80 11.95 21.13 -21.58
N HIS A 81 12.55 20.92 -20.42
CA HIS A 81 12.43 19.71 -19.64
C HIS A 81 12.41 20.05 -18.16
N PHE A 82 11.51 19.41 -17.43
CA PHE A 82 11.32 19.57 -16.00
C PHE A 82 11.33 18.19 -15.36
N ALA A 83 12.09 18.07 -14.28
CA ALA A 83 12.15 16.86 -13.47
C ALA A 83 12.04 17.26 -12.00
N ARG A 84 11.15 16.59 -11.28
CA ARG A 84 10.94 16.83 -9.84
C ARG A 84 10.56 15.56 -9.11
N THR A 85 10.71 15.60 -7.81
CA THR A 85 10.24 14.55 -6.91
C THR A 85 9.36 15.20 -5.85
N GLU A 86 8.20 14.62 -5.60
CA GLU A 86 7.25 15.13 -4.61
C GLU A 86 6.60 13.99 -3.83
N GLU A 87 6.14 14.31 -2.64
CA GLU A 87 5.24 13.44 -1.87
C GLU A 87 3.81 13.69 -2.34
N ALA A 88 3.07 12.61 -2.59
CA ALA A 88 1.70 12.66 -3.07
C ALA A 88 0.82 11.70 -2.28
N ASP A 89 -0.37 12.16 -1.94
CA ASP A 89 -1.44 11.35 -1.37
C ASP A 89 -2.32 10.84 -2.51
N LEU A 90 -2.23 9.54 -2.81
CA LEU A 90 -3.00 8.90 -3.88
C LEU A 90 -4.12 8.04 -3.29
N PRO A 91 -5.26 7.86 -4.00
CA PRO A 91 -6.26 6.88 -3.61
C PRO A 91 -5.61 5.49 -3.50
N ALA A 92 -5.87 4.77 -2.41
CA ALA A 92 -5.36 3.41 -2.28
C ALA A 92 -6.03 2.52 -3.35
N PRO A 93 -5.26 1.72 -4.10
CA PRO A 93 -5.84 0.86 -5.13
C PRO A 93 -6.73 -0.22 -4.50
N PRO A 94 -8.00 -0.38 -4.94
CA PRO A 94 -8.83 -1.47 -4.46
C PRO A 94 -8.22 -2.85 -4.76
N ASP A 95 -8.57 -3.84 -3.94
CA ASP A 95 -8.11 -5.21 -4.15
C ASP A 95 -8.60 -5.77 -5.51
N GLY A 96 -7.69 -6.37 -6.28
CA GLY A 96 -8.00 -7.07 -7.53
C GLY A 96 -8.10 -6.20 -8.78
N ILE A 97 -7.80 -4.90 -8.70
CA ILE A 97 -7.72 -4.04 -9.89
C ILE A 97 -6.45 -4.28 -10.70
N ASP A 98 -6.43 -3.79 -11.95
CA ASP A 98 -5.19 -3.63 -12.72
C ASP A 98 -4.41 -2.43 -12.19
N LEU A 99 -3.32 -2.71 -11.47
CA LEU A 99 -2.44 -1.69 -10.90
C LEU A 99 -1.75 -0.83 -11.98
N THR A 100 -1.58 -1.34 -13.20
CA THR A 100 -1.00 -0.56 -14.30
C THR A 100 -1.99 0.49 -14.79
N ALA A 101 -3.26 0.11 -14.94
CA ALA A 101 -4.33 1.03 -15.29
C ALA A 101 -4.55 2.08 -14.19
N TRP A 102 -4.59 1.66 -12.93
CA TRP A 102 -4.68 2.57 -11.79
C TRP A 102 -3.50 3.55 -11.75
N ALA A 103 -2.26 3.07 -11.92
CA ALA A 103 -1.10 3.94 -11.94
C ALA A 103 -1.18 4.95 -13.07
N GLN A 104 -1.65 4.53 -14.25
CA GLN A 104 -1.87 5.42 -15.39
C GLN A 104 -2.87 6.53 -15.06
N ASP A 105 -4.02 6.19 -14.47
CA ASP A 105 -5.09 7.15 -14.18
C ASP A 105 -4.69 8.15 -13.08
N GLU A 106 -4.03 7.67 -12.01
CA GLU A 106 -3.70 8.49 -10.85
C GLU A 106 -2.41 9.31 -11.04
N LEU A 107 -1.34 8.69 -11.54
CA LEU A 107 -0.03 9.36 -11.60
C LEU A 107 0.05 10.38 -12.73
N ILE A 108 -0.70 10.20 -13.83
CA ILE A 108 -0.67 11.17 -14.93
C ILE A 108 -1.22 12.53 -14.52
N GLN A 109 -2.11 12.58 -13.51
CA GLN A 109 -2.66 13.83 -12.97
C GLN A 109 -1.62 14.70 -12.28
N LEU A 110 -0.48 14.11 -11.87
CA LEU A 110 0.63 14.83 -11.25
C LEU A 110 1.55 15.50 -12.29
N THR A 111 1.36 15.20 -13.58
CA THR A 111 2.23 15.69 -14.65
C THR A 111 1.79 17.04 -15.21
N GLY A 112 2.66 17.66 -15.99
CA GLY A 112 2.45 19.00 -16.54
C GLY A 112 3.03 20.13 -15.69
N GLU A 113 3.18 21.30 -16.31
CA GLU A 113 3.86 22.48 -15.75
C GLU A 113 2.98 23.74 -15.78
N GLY A 114 1.65 23.55 -15.82
CA GLY A 114 0.67 24.63 -15.73
C GLY A 114 0.18 25.19 -17.07
N ALA A 115 -0.60 26.27 -16.99
CA ALA A 115 -1.41 26.76 -18.11
C ALA A 115 -0.59 27.23 -19.32
N GLU A 116 0.65 27.70 -19.10
CA GLU A 116 1.55 28.14 -20.17
C GLU A 116 2.01 26.99 -21.09
N TYR A 117 1.87 25.74 -20.64
CA TYR A 117 2.22 24.53 -21.40
C TYR A 117 1.01 23.73 -21.90
N ALA A 118 -0.23 24.15 -21.58
CA ALA A 118 -1.44 23.33 -21.80
C ALA A 118 -1.80 23.03 -23.27
N ASN A 119 -1.21 23.75 -24.23
CA ASN A 119 -1.41 23.53 -25.67
C ASN A 119 -0.09 23.24 -26.40
N VAL A 120 0.93 22.84 -25.65
CA VAL A 120 2.24 22.47 -26.18
C VAL A 120 2.36 20.97 -26.07
N ARG A 121 2.71 20.31 -27.17
CA ARG A 121 2.92 18.88 -27.16
C ARG A 121 4.00 18.51 -26.15
N GLY A 122 3.61 17.73 -25.16
CA GLY A 122 4.46 17.26 -24.08
C GLY A 122 4.53 15.74 -24.01
N VAL A 123 5.63 15.24 -23.47
CA VAL A 123 5.82 13.84 -23.08
C VAL A 123 5.97 13.81 -21.57
N TYR A 124 5.15 13.00 -20.93
CA TYR A 124 4.96 12.98 -19.49
C TYR A 124 5.29 11.60 -18.94
N GLU A 125 6.00 11.57 -17.82
CA GLU A 125 6.27 10.36 -17.06
C GLU A 125 6.15 10.65 -15.56
N ALA A 126 5.48 9.76 -14.84
CA ALA A 126 5.42 9.77 -13.39
C ALA A 126 5.63 8.35 -12.86
N ARG A 127 6.51 8.18 -11.86
CA ARG A 127 6.87 6.88 -11.28
C ARG A 127 6.88 6.94 -9.76
N ILE A 128 6.26 5.95 -9.12
CA ILE A 128 6.37 5.76 -7.66
C ILE A 128 7.77 5.25 -7.33
N THR A 129 8.53 6.02 -6.54
CA THR A 129 9.88 5.67 -6.08
C THR A 129 9.89 5.18 -4.64
N HIS A 130 8.90 5.56 -3.84
CA HIS A 130 8.73 5.09 -2.48
C HIS A 130 7.26 4.93 -2.13
N ALA A 131 6.94 3.90 -1.35
CA ALA A 131 5.63 3.67 -0.78
C ALA A 131 5.78 3.06 0.64
N PRO A 132 4.78 3.21 1.52
CA PRO A 132 4.79 2.62 2.85
C PRO A 132 4.81 1.10 2.79
N VAL A 133 5.30 0.44 3.84
CA VAL A 133 5.46 -1.03 3.92
C VAL A 133 4.24 -1.84 3.42
N PRO A 134 2.97 -1.51 3.78
CA PRO A 134 1.82 -2.25 3.26
C PRO A 134 1.64 -2.16 1.73
N PHE A 135 2.18 -1.10 1.12
CA PHE A 135 2.04 -0.70 -0.28
C PHE A 135 3.36 -0.73 -1.07
N GLU A 136 4.42 -1.37 -0.56
CA GLU A 136 5.72 -1.48 -1.26
C GLU A 136 5.63 -2.06 -2.68
N HIS A 137 4.61 -2.89 -2.95
CA HIS A 137 4.34 -3.44 -4.26
C HIS A 137 3.94 -2.39 -5.32
N LEU A 138 3.62 -1.15 -4.91
CA LEU A 138 3.37 -0.03 -5.81
C LEU A 138 4.66 0.61 -6.33
N VAL A 139 5.80 0.39 -5.67
CA VAL A 139 7.08 0.96 -6.09
C VAL A 139 7.45 0.45 -7.48
N GLY A 140 7.80 1.37 -8.38
CA GLY A 140 8.13 1.10 -9.76
C GLY A 140 6.95 1.19 -10.74
N LEU A 141 5.71 1.26 -10.24
CA LEU A 141 4.56 1.59 -11.10
C LEU A 141 4.79 2.97 -11.73
N THR A 142 4.50 3.04 -13.02
CA THR A 142 4.82 4.19 -13.87
C THR A 142 3.63 4.50 -14.78
N ALA A 143 3.33 5.78 -14.96
CA ALA A 143 2.41 6.29 -15.97
C ALA A 143 3.18 7.04 -17.04
N HIS A 144 2.70 6.93 -18.28
CA HIS A 144 3.24 7.67 -19.42
C HIS A 144 2.11 8.36 -20.17
N GLY A 145 2.38 9.56 -20.68
CA GLY A 145 1.43 10.29 -21.50
C GLY A 145 2.12 11.09 -22.58
N GLU A 146 1.39 11.33 -23.65
CA GLU A 146 1.75 12.28 -24.69
C GLU A 146 0.48 13.06 -25.07
N GLY A 147 0.60 14.38 -25.17
CA GLY A 147 -0.53 15.26 -25.44
C GLY A 147 -0.09 16.68 -25.74
#